data_AF-A0A6J7RW65-F1
#
_entry.id   AF-A0A6J7RW65-F1
#
_cell.length_a   1.000
_cell.length_b   1.000
_cell.length_c   1.000
_cell.angle_alpha   90.00
_cell.angle_beta   90.00
_cell.angle_gamma   90.00
#
_symmetry.space_group_name_H-M   'P 1'
#
loop_
_entity.id
_entity.type
_entity.pdbx_description
1 polymer ?
#
loop_
_entity_poly.entity_id
_entity_poly.type
_entity_poly.pdbx_seq_one_letter_code
_entity_poly.pdbx_strand_id
1 'polypeptide(L)' 'MKEVGKLRTIHQSEPLDGICESVVTVRYGERLRALSVRFEGVDNRWLCTALDLL' A
#
# COMPACT_ATOMS: atom_id res chain seq x y z
N MET A 1 -1.90 3.39 -24.46
CA MET A 1 -1.40 3.79 -23.13
C MET A 1 -1.62 2.62 -22.17
N LYS A 2 -0.62 2.27 -21.35
CA LYS A 2 -0.79 1.29 -20.27
C LYS A 2 -1.69 1.91 -19.21
N GLU A 3 -2.72 1.21 -18.79
CA GLU A 3 -3.65 1.71 -17.79
C GLU A 3 -2.96 1.88 -16.43
N VAL A 4 -3.18 3.01 -15.77
CA VAL A 4 -2.60 3.34 -14.46
C VAL A 4 -3.70 3.25 -13.41
N GLY A 5 -3.48 2.44 -12.38
CA GLY A 5 -4.42 2.28 -11.27
C GLY A 5 -4.57 3.57 -10.47
N LYS A 6 -5.80 3.94 -10.12
CA LYS A 6 -6.10 5.11 -9.29
C LYS A 6 -6.33 4.70 -7.85
N LEU A 7 -5.55 5.25 -6.92
CA LEU A 7 -5.79 5.08 -5.48
C LEU A 7 -7.15 5.68 -5.10
N ARG A 8 -7.88 5.02 -4.20
CA ARG A 8 -9.23 5.43 -3.78
C ARG A 8 -9.29 5.67 -2.28
N THR A 9 -9.02 4.64 -1.49
CA THR A 9 -8.94 4.74 -0.03
C THR A 9 -7.62 4.19 0.45
N ILE A 10 -7.13 4.73 1.56
CA ILE A 10 -5.92 4.31 2.24
C ILE A 10 -6.33 4.11 3.70
N HIS A 11 -6.16 2.90 4.20
CA HIS A 11 -6.29 2.59 5.62
C HIS A 11 -4.90 2.22 6.11
N GLN A 12 -4.39 2.95 7.09
CA GLN A 12 -3.05 2.76 7.62
C GLN A 12 -3.10 2.54 9.13
N SER A 13 -2.19 1.71 9.63
CA SER A 13 -1.91 1.51 11.04
C SER A 13 -0.41 1.47 11.27
N GLU A 14 0.01 1.98 12.41
CA GLU A 14 1.40 1.96 12.86
C GLU A 14 1.47 1.12 14.13
N PRO A 15 1.55 -0.22 14.01
CA PRO A 15 1.45 -1.11 15.17
C PRO A 15 2.68 -1.00 16.08
N LEU A 16 3.85 -0.69 15.52
CA LEU A 16 5.10 -0.48 16.22
C LEU A 16 5.83 0.73 15.63
N ASP A 17 6.75 1.31 16.42
CA ASP A 17 7.62 2.36 15.93
C ASP A 17 8.43 1.89 14.72
N GLY A 18 8.49 2.74 13.69
CA GLY A 18 9.10 2.40 12.42
C GLY A 18 8.35 1.35 11.59
N ILE A 19 7.14 0.91 11.96
CA ILE A 19 6.32 0.00 11.15
C ILE A 19 5.07 0.71 10.66
N CYS A 20 4.83 0.68 9.36
CA CYS A 20 3.60 1.18 8.74
C CYS A 20 2.96 0.05 7.92
N GLU A 21 1.73 -0.32 8.28
CA GLU A 21 0.92 -1.28 7.55
C GLU A 21 -0.25 -0.56 6.90
N SER A 22 -0.52 -0.84 5.62
CA SER A 22 -1.62 -0.20 4.93
C SER A 22 -2.36 -1.13 3.97
N VAL A 23 -3.67 -0.94 3.91
CA VAL A 23 -4.52 -1.47 2.84
C VAL A 23 -5.01 -0.30 2.01
N VAL A 24 -4.67 -0.34 0.72
CA VAL A 24 -5.02 0.69 -0.25
C VAL A 24 -5.98 0.11 -1.28
N THR A 25 -7.12 0.74 -1.50
CA THR A 25 -7.99 0.32 -2.61
C THR A 25 -7.56 1.00 -3.90
N VAL A 26 -7.35 0.21 -4.95
CA VAL A 26 -6.88 0.69 -6.25
C VAL A 26 -7.91 0.34 -7.32
N ARG A 27 -8.34 1.34 -8.07
CA ARG A 27 -9.26 1.17 -9.21
C ARG A 27 -8.48 1.05 -10.51
N TYR A 28 -8.65 -0.07 -11.19
CA TYR A 28 -8.16 -0.34 -12.54
C TYR A 28 -9.38 -0.53 -13.46
N GLY A 29 -9.66 0.47 -14.29
CA GLY A 29 -10.88 0.52 -15.10
C GLY A 29 -12.13 0.43 -14.22
N GLU A 30 -12.92 -0.61 -14.45
CA GLU A 30 -14.14 -0.91 -13.69
C GLU A 30 -13.88 -1.81 -12.47
N ARG A 31 -12.66 -2.33 -12.29
CA ARG A 31 -12.32 -3.22 -11.18
C ARG A 31 -11.74 -2.46 -10.01
N LEU A 32 -12.23 -2.75 -8.81
CA LEU A 32 -11.61 -2.35 -7.54
C LEU A 32 -10.81 -3.52 -6.99
N ARG A 33 -9.56 -3.26 -6.62
CA ARG A 33 -8.62 -4.20 -6.01
C ARG A 33 -8.16 -3.66 -4.67
N ALA A 34 -7.67 -4.53 -3.80
CA ALA A 34 -7.01 -4.11 -2.57
C ALA A 34 -5.50 -4.37 -2.70
N LEU A 35 -4.68 -3.43 -2.26
CA LEU A 35 -3.24 -3.53 -2.19
C LEU A 35 -2.86 -3.52 -0.72
N SER A 36 -2.38 -4.64 -0.21
CA SER A 36 -1.84 -4.77 1.14
C SER A 36 -0.33 -4.48 1.10
N VAL A 37 0.14 -3.58 1.96
CA VAL A 37 1.56 -3.19 2.01
C VAL A 37 2.04 -3.08 3.45
N ARG A 38 3.30 -3.45 3.68
CA ARG A 38 4.05 -3.14 4.90
C ARG A 38 5.31 -2.38 4.53
N PHE A 39 5.57 -1.30 5.27
CA PHE A 39 6.79 -0.54 5.25
C PHE A 39 7.49 -0.58 6.61
N GLU A 40 8.80 -0.65 6.58
CA GLU A 40 9.68 -0.62 7.76
C GLU A 40 10.67 0.55 7.62
N GLY A 41 10.85 1.29 8.70
CA GLY A 41 11.81 2.39 8.78
C GLY A 41 13.23 1.86 8.91
N VAL A 42 14.05 2.07 7.88
CA VAL A 42 15.46 1.67 7.84
C VAL A 42 16.29 2.86 7.37
N ASP A 43 17.25 3.31 8.19
CA ASP A 43 18.14 4.44 7.88
C ASP A 43 17.41 5.72 7.44
N ASN A 44 16.36 6.12 8.17
CA ASN A 44 15.48 7.26 7.83
C ASN A 44 14.75 7.14 6.48
N ARG A 45 14.58 5.92 5.97
CA ARG A 45 13.82 5.63 4.75
C ARG A 45 12.78 4.55 5.02
N TRP A 46 11.71 4.55 4.23
CA TRP A 46 10.72 3.48 4.25
C TRP A 46 11.13 2.38 3.27
N LEU A 47 11.32 1.16 3.77
CA LEU A 47 11.54 -0.04 2.98
C LEU A 47 10.23 -0.82 2.90
N CYS A 48 9.75 -1.10 1.69
CA CYS A 48 8.61 -2.02 1.52
C CYS A 48 9.09 -3.45 1.76
N THR A 49 8.60 -4.09 2.82
CA THR A 49 8.97 -5.48 3.18
C THR A 49 7.90 -6.49 2.86
N ALA A 50 6.66 -6.06 2.65
CA ALA A 50 5.58 -6.89 2.11
C ALA A 50 4.69 -6.08 1.16
N LEU A 51 4.28 -6.70 0.06
CA LEU A 51 3.35 -6.13 -0.91
C LEU A 51 2.54 -7.25 -1.55
N ASP A 52 1.21 -7.11 -1.54
CA ASP A 52 0.30 -8.05 -2.18
C ASP A 52 -0.89 -7.33 -2.83
N LEU A 53 -1.27 -7.76 -4.04
CA LEU A 53 -2.39 -7.21 -4.79
C LEU A 53 -3.50 -8.26 -4.87
N LEU A 54 -4.59 -7.99 -4.14
CA LEU A 54 -5.79 -8.82 -3.98
C LEU A 54 -6.86 -8.49 -5.02
#